data_AF-N9F822-F1
#
_entry.id   AF-N9F822-F1
#
_cell.length_a   1.000
_cell.length_b   1.000
_cell.length_c   1.000
_cell.angle_alpha   90.00
_cell.angle_beta   90.00
_cell.angle_gamma   90.00
#
_symmetry.space_group_name_H-M   'P 1'
#
loop_
_entity.id
_entity.type
_entity.pdbx_description
1 polymer ?
#
loop_
_entity_poly.entity_id
_entity_poly.type
_entity_poly.pdbx_seq_one_letter_code
_entity_poly.pdbx_strand_id
1 'polypeptide(L)'
;MPFQLITLENSQENVTCPHCRHPVIDWNEEQYLQPCEHTLFIAMDLGFEYISDAFEQTMQRSVDEIHQHDDQGLNIFNELSQSTYADYIIFKTSLGAVGAQEIYRYIGFSA
;
A
#
# COMPACT_ATOMS: atom_id res chain seq x y z
N MET A 1 -11.28 10.11 10.79
CA MET A 1 -10.65 8.99 10.06
C MET A 1 -9.22 9.42 9.80
N PRO A 2 -8.20 8.65 10.19
CA PRO A 2 -6.80 9.07 10.09
C PRO A 2 -6.27 9.02 8.65
N PHE A 3 -7.06 8.52 7.69
CA PHE A 3 -6.65 8.45 6.30
C PHE A 3 -7.73 8.86 5.30
N GLN A 4 -7.26 9.27 4.12
CA GLN A 4 -8.07 9.44 2.92
C GLN A 4 -7.81 8.30 1.93
N LEU A 5 -8.87 7.67 1.41
CA LEU A 5 -8.77 6.65 0.37
C LEU A 5 -9.05 7.26 -1.00
N ILE A 6 -8.16 7.06 -1.96
CA ILE A 6 -8.32 7.46 -3.36
C ILE A 6 -8.24 6.20 -4.23
N THR A 7 -9.31 5.89 -4.95
CA THR A 7 -9.32 4.77 -5.89
C THR A 7 -8.76 5.23 -7.24
N LEU A 8 -7.73 4.56 -7.74
CA LEU A 8 -7.20 4.75 -9.09
C LEU A 8 -7.94 3.82 -10.06
N GLU A 9 -8.36 4.35 -11.19
CA GLU A 9 -9.15 3.61 -12.19
C GLU A 9 -8.30 2.70 -13.06
N ASN A 10 -7.00 3.01 -13.23
CA ASN A 10 -6.09 2.27 -14.10
C ASN A 10 -4.89 1.73 -13.31
N SER A 11 -4.76 0.41 -13.27
CA SER A 11 -3.58 -0.24 -12.68
C SER A 11 -2.31 -0.09 -13.48
N GLN A 12 -2.41 0.21 -14.77
CA GLN A 12 -1.28 0.33 -15.69
C GLN A 12 -0.81 1.78 -15.86
N GLU A 13 -1.17 2.66 -14.93
CA GLU A 13 -0.71 4.05 -14.90
C GLU A 13 0.36 4.26 -13.84
N ASN A 14 1.26 5.21 -14.13
CA ASN A 14 2.29 5.63 -13.19
C ASN A 14 1.63 6.21 -11.94
N VAL A 15 2.11 5.76 -10.79
CA VAL A 15 1.71 6.32 -9.51
C VAL A 15 2.79 7.26 -9.03
N THR A 16 2.50 8.55 -9.05
CA THR A 16 3.42 9.58 -8.54
C THR A 16 3.07 9.97 -7.11
N CYS A 17 4.07 10.16 -6.27
CA CYS A 17 3.89 10.75 -4.95
C CYS A 17 3.27 12.15 -5.04
N PRO A 18 2.21 12.47 -4.26
CA PRO A 18 1.57 13.78 -4.31
C PRO A 18 2.47 14.94 -3.81
N HIS A 19 3.53 14.65 -3.04
CA HIS A 19 4.42 15.65 -2.44
C HIS A 19 5.57 16.02 -3.37
N CYS A 20 6.37 15.03 -3.78
CA CYS A 20 7.58 15.26 -4.59
C CYS A 20 7.38 14.97 -6.08
N ARG A 21 6.21 14.43 -6.49
CA ARG A 21 5.91 13.98 -7.86
C ARG A 21 6.84 12.90 -8.39
N HIS A 22 7.61 12.26 -7.51
CA HIS A 22 8.45 11.12 -7.86
C HIS A 22 7.56 9.93 -8.27
N PRO A 23 7.88 9.23 -9.38
CA PRO A 23 7.14 8.03 -9.79
C PRO A 23 7.46 6.88 -8.83
N VAL A 24 6.53 6.57 -7.93
CA VAL A 24 6.63 5.43 -7.01
C VAL A 24 6.37 4.12 -7.73
N ILE A 25 5.52 4.16 -8.75
CA ILE A 25 5.39 3.10 -9.75
C ILE A 25 5.61 3.74 -11.11
N ASP A 26 6.62 3.25 -11.84
CA ASP A 26 6.85 3.63 -13.24
C ASP A 26 6.63 2.43 -14.16
N TRP A 27 5.55 2.48 -14.95
CA TRP A 27 5.23 1.49 -15.97
C TRP A 27 6.12 1.59 -17.21
N ASN A 28 6.84 2.70 -17.38
CA ASN A 28 7.81 2.83 -18.48
C ASN A 28 9.13 2.11 -18.17
N GLU A 29 9.46 1.90 -16.90
CA GLU A 29 10.67 1.22 -16.42
C GLU A 29 10.29 -0.06 -15.66
N GLU A 30 9.73 -1.04 -16.38
CA GLU A 30 9.53 -2.43 -15.90
C GLU A 30 8.73 -2.59 -14.59
N GLN A 31 7.91 -1.61 -14.20
CA GLN A 31 7.12 -1.62 -12.95
C GLN A 31 7.98 -1.65 -11.68
N TYR A 32 9.20 -1.09 -11.71
CA TYR A 32 10.00 -0.97 -10.50
C TYR A 32 9.29 -0.12 -9.44
N LEU A 33 9.17 -0.65 -8.22
CA LEU A 33 8.74 0.12 -7.06
C LEU A 33 9.89 1.02 -6.62
N GLN A 34 9.65 2.33 -6.61
CA GLN A 34 10.62 3.34 -6.20
C GLN A 34 10.03 4.17 -5.05
N PRO A 35 9.94 3.61 -3.83
CA PRO A 35 9.45 4.36 -2.68
C PRO A 35 10.33 5.59 -2.45
N CYS A 36 9.69 6.71 -2.15
CA CYS A 36 10.36 7.96 -1.77
C CYS A 36 10.19 8.21 -0.27
N GLU A 37 10.79 9.28 0.27
CA GLU A 37 10.71 9.62 1.71
C GLU A 37 9.27 9.82 2.23
N HIS A 38 8.32 10.13 1.35
CA HIS A 38 6.90 10.30 1.71
C HIS A 38 6.10 9.01 1.59
N THR A 39 6.66 7.96 0.99
CA THR A 39 5.98 6.67 0.83
C THR A 39 5.98 5.96 2.18
N LEU A 40 4.80 5.67 2.70
CA LEU A 40 4.64 4.98 3.99
C LEU A 40 4.63 3.47 3.81
N PHE A 41 3.98 2.99 2.76
CA PHE A 41 3.89 1.57 2.43
C PHE A 41 3.49 1.37 0.97
N ILE A 42 3.82 0.21 0.43
CA ILE A 42 3.32 -0.34 -0.83
C ILE A 42 2.96 -1.78 -0.54
N ALA A 43 1.70 -2.15 -0.70
CA ALA A 43 1.22 -3.46 -0.32
C ALA A 43 0.14 -3.97 -1.28
N MET A 44 0.00 -5.29 -1.36
CA MET A 44 -1.10 -5.97 -2.03
C MET A 44 -1.97 -6.67 -0.99
N ASP A 45 -3.14 -7.19 -1.36
CA ASP A 45 -3.94 -8.00 -0.41
C ASP A 45 -3.17 -9.21 0.17
N LEU A 46 -2.12 -9.66 -0.52
CA LEU A 46 -1.31 -10.82 -0.13
C LEU A 46 -0.10 -10.48 0.76
N GLY A 47 0.20 -9.20 1.00
CA GLY A 47 1.37 -8.81 1.80
C GLY A 47 1.96 -7.44 1.44
N PHE A 48 3.05 -7.09 2.11
CA PHE A 48 3.76 -5.82 1.90
C PHE A 48 4.92 -5.99 0.92
N GLU A 49 4.98 -5.12 -0.09
CA GLU A 49 6.14 -4.97 -0.99
C GLU A 49 7.15 -3.97 -0.39
N TYR A 50 6.65 -2.97 0.34
CA TYR A 50 7.42 -1.98 1.09
C TYR A 50 6.62 -1.46 2.28
N ILE A 51 7.31 -1.17 3.39
CA ILE A 51 6.78 -0.42 4.52
C ILE A 51 7.90 0.44 5.12
N SER A 52 7.58 1.64 5.56
CA SER A 52 8.49 2.49 6.31
C SER A 52 8.45 2.12 7.79
N ASP A 53 9.60 2.17 8.47
CA ASP A 53 9.68 1.91 9.92
C ASP A 53 8.71 2.79 10.72
N ALA A 54 8.56 4.04 10.30
CA ALA A 54 7.67 5.00 10.95
C ALA A 54 6.19 4.59 10.87
N PHE A 55 5.77 3.97 9.77
CA PHE A 55 4.41 3.46 9.63
C PHE A 55 4.23 2.14 10.36
N GLU A 56 5.18 1.20 10.22
CA GLU A 56 5.11 -0.12 10.85
C GLU A 56 4.94 -0.02 12.38
N GLN A 57 5.66 0.90 13.03
CA GLN A 57 5.56 1.13 14.48
C GLN A 57 4.17 1.58 14.96
N THR A 58 3.30 2.01 14.04
CA THR A 58 1.94 2.45 14.36
C THR A 58 0.88 1.39 14.07
N MET A 59 1.26 0.28 13.44
CA MET A 59 0.39 -0.85 13.17
C MET A 59 0.14 -1.68 14.43
N GLN A 60 -0.97 -2.42 14.45
CA GLN A 60 -1.31 -3.29 15.59
C GLN A 60 -0.43 -4.54 15.65
N ARG A 61 0.06 -5.00 14.49
CA ARG A 61 0.92 -6.16 14.30
C ARG A 61 2.06 -5.77 13.36
N SER A 62 3.24 -6.31 13.62
CA SER A 62 4.39 -6.15 12.72
C SER A 62 4.20 -6.93 11.42
N VAL A 63 4.95 -6.58 10.37
CA VAL A 63 4.90 -7.29 9.09
C VAL A 63 5.33 -8.76 9.25
N ASP A 64 6.29 -9.03 10.14
CA ASP A 64 6.72 -10.39 10.46
C ASP A 64 5.59 -11.23 11.09
N GLU A 65 4.84 -10.66 12.04
CA GLU A 65 3.69 -11.34 12.67
C GLU A 65 2.57 -11.60 11.66
N ILE A 66 2.32 -10.64 10.77
CA ILE A 66 1.34 -10.74 9.69
C ILE A 66 1.70 -11.92 8.76
N HIS A 67 2.96 -12.05 8.35
CA HIS A 67 3.41 -13.18 7.49
C HIS A 67 3.36 -14.55 8.18
N GLN A 68 3.51 -14.63 9.50
CA GLN A 68 3.59 -15.89 10.23
C GLN A 68 2.23 -16.50 10.60
N HIS A 69 1.18 -15.69 10.70
CA HIS A 69 -0.09 -16.10 11.30
C HIS A 69 -1.27 -16.19 10.32
N ASP A 70 -1.13 -15.72 9.09
CA ASP A 70 -2.24 -15.67 8.13
C ASP A 70 -2.22 -16.81 7.09
N ASP A 71 -2.43 -18.03 7.56
CA ASP A 71 -2.79 -19.18 6.71
C ASP A 71 -4.23 -19.06 6.11
N GLN A 72 -5.03 -18.07 6.55
CA GLN A 72 -6.47 -17.96 6.24
C GLN A 72 -6.90 -16.71 5.45
N GLY A 73 -5.96 -15.88 5.00
CA GLY A 73 -6.24 -14.73 4.15
C GLY A 73 -5.90 -13.41 4.82
N LEU A 74 -4.72 -12.90 4.47
CA LEU A 74 -4.25 -11.57 4.81
C LEU A 74 -5.28 -10.52 4.37
N ASN A 75 -5.76 -9.72 5.31
CA ASN A 75 -6.55 -8.51 4.98
C ASN A 75 -5.69 -7.28 5.25
N ILE A 76 -4.74 -7.03 4.36
CA ILE A 76 -3.79 -5.93 4.48
C ILE A 76 -4.51 -4.59 4.59
N PHE A 77 -5.60 -4.38 3.85
CA PHE A 77 -6.37 -3.14 3.95
C PHE A 77 -6.88 -2.90 5.36
N ASN A 78 -7.35 -3.94 6.05
CA ASN A 78 -7.77 -3.82 7.44
C ASN A 78 -6.60 -3.44 8.35
N GLU A 79 -5.43 -4.07 8.20
CA GLU A 79 -4.24 -3.73 8.99
C GLU A 79 -3.81 -2.28 8.80
N LEU A 80 -3.80 -1.81 7.54
CA LEU A 80 -3.50 -0.42 7.20
C LEU A 80 -4.49 0.54 7.89
N SER A 81 -5.79 0.24 7.80
CA SER A 81 -6.87 1.08 8.32
C SER A 81 -6.90 1.20 9.85
N GLN A 82 -6.30 0.24 10.55
CA GLN A 82 -6.22 0.20 12.02
C GLN A 82 -4.93 0.81 12.58
N SER A 83 -4.03 1.27 11.72
CA SER A 83 -2.83 1.98 12.15
C SER A 83 -3.18 3.26 12.92
N THR A 84 -2.30 3.64 13.82
CA THR A 84 -2.40 4.87 14.62
C THR A 84 -1.60 6.03 14.02
N TYR A 85 -1.09 5.86 12.79
CA TYR A 85 -0.35 6.89 12.06
C TYR A 85 -1.22 8.14 11.86
N ALA A 86 -0.58 9.32 11.97
CA ALA A 86 -1.24 10.60 11.74
C ALA A 86 -1.62 10.77 10.25
N ASP A 87 -2.47 11.75 9.91
CA ASP A 87 -3.05 11.98 8.58
C ASP A 87 -2.22 11.43 7.39
N TYR A 88 -2.79 10.47 6.66
CA TYR A 88 -2.15 9.85 5.49
C TYR A 88 -3.14 9.54 4.36
N ILE A 89 -2.62 9.31 3.16
CA ILE A 89 -3.42 9.04 1.97
C ILE A 89 -3.11 7.63 1.47
N ILE A 90 -4.15 6.87 1.13
CA ILE A 90 -4.04 5.55 0.54
C ILE A 90 -4.55 5.61 -0.90
N PHE A 91 -3.70 5.30 -1.86
CA PHE A 91 -4.13 5.03 -3.23
C PHE A 91 -4.44 3.54 -3.37
N LYS A 92 -5.68 3.22 -3.75
CA LYS A 92 -6.15 1.85 -3.97
C LYS A 92 -6.36 1.60 -5.45
N THR A 93 -5.79 0.53 -5.97
CA THR A 93 -5.84 0.22 -7.41
C THR A 93 -6.17 -1.25 -7.63
N SER A 94 -7.10 -1.57 -8.53
CA SER A 94 -7.41 -2.97 -8.87
C SER A 94 -6.37 -3.54 -9.83
N LEU A 95 -5.71 -4.63 -9.42
CA LEU A 95 -4.76 -5.38 -10.24
C LEU A 95 -5.46 -6.46 -11.10
N GLY A 96 -6.79 -6.55 -11.02
CA GLY A 96 -7.60 -7.57 -11.66
C GLY A 96 -7.88 -8.77 -10.76
N ALA A 97 -8.62 -9.73 -11.30
CA ALA A 97 -9.04 -10.92 -10.58
C ALA A 97 -8.06 -12.08 -10.80
N VAL A 98 -7.61 -12.70 -9.70
CA VAL A 98 -6.90 -13.98 -9.72
C VAL A 98 -7.87 -15.05 -9.27
N GLY A 99 -8.34 -15.86 -10.22
CA GLY A 99 -9.42 -16.82 -9.96
C GLY A 99 -10.75 -16.11 -9.71
N ALA A 100 -11.30 -16.28 -8.49
CA ALA A 100 -12.58 -15.68 -8.08
C ALA A 100 -12.43 -14.47 -7.15
N GLN A 101 -11.20 -14.02 -6.87
CA GLN A 101 -10.91 -12.91 -5.96
C GLN A 101 -10.27 -11.75 -6.73
N GLU A 102 -10.80 -10.55 -6.52
CA GLU A 102 -10.17 -9.32 -7.01
C GLU A 102 -9.02 -8.94 -6.08
N ILE A 103 -7.86 -8.65 -6.67
CA ILE A 103 -6.67 -8.24 -5.93
C ILE A 103 -6.47 -6.75 -6.12
N TYR A 104 -6.15 -6.07 -5.04
CA TYR A 104 -5.84 -4.67 -5.00
C TYR A 104 -4.39 -4.44 -4.57
N ARG A 105 -3.86 -3.31 -5.04
CA ARG A 105 -2.65 -2.67 -4.54
C ARG A 105 -3.03 -1.42 -3.75
N TYR A 106 -2.33 -1.22 -2.63
CA TYR A 106 -2.46 -0.09 -1.73
C TYR A 106 -1.11 0.63 -1.63
N ILE A 107 -1.11 1.94 -1.84
CA ILE A 107 0.10 2.76 -1.75
C ILE A 107 -0.18 3.91 -0.78
N GLY A 108 0.59 3.98 0.30
CA GLY A 108 0.43 4.94 1.36
C GLY A 108 1.39 6.12 1.22
N PHE A 109 0.90 7.33 1.45
CA PHE A 109 1.69 8.56 1.52
C PHE A 109 1.39 9.33 2.79
N SER A 110 2.43 9.85 3.46
CA SER A 110 2.26 10.84 4.54
C SER A 110 1.61 12.10 3.99
N ALA A 111 0.67 12.73 4.70
CA ALA A 111 0.05 13.99 4.28
C ALA A 111 0.95 15.22 4.44
#